data_AF-A0A8H3YYX2-F1
#
_entry.id   AF-A0A8H3YYX2-F1
#
_cell.length_a   1.000
_cell.length_b   1.000
_cell.length_c   1.000
_cell.angle_alpha   90.00
_cell.angle_beta   90.00
_cell.angle_gamma   90.00
#
_symmetry.space_group_name_H-M   'P 1'
#
loop_
_entity.id
_entity.type
_entity.pdbx_description
1 polymer ?
#
loop_
_entity_poly.entity_id
_entity_poly.type
_entity_poly.pdbx_seq_one_letter_code
_entity_poly.pdbx_strand_id
1 'polypeptide(L)'
;MPLLSRMSELPRLHELLELCDLQSPTKLSLATQACQSKRGYASASEPDLKETLKGLIPAKRELLKKVKAVGDKKLGDCKVENALGGMRGLKAMVWEGSVLDANEGIRFHGKTIKDCQKELPKGTSGTEMLPEAMFWLLLTGEVPTTGQVRVLSRELAEKAQLPAFVNEMLDAFPKDLHPMTQFACAVSALNYTSEFAKAYEKGINKADYWEPTFNDSISLLAKLPTIAAKIYQNAYRGGGALPAEVDVNQDWSYNFAAMLGKGGKENEGFQDLLRLYLALHGDHEGGNVSAHTTHLVGSALSDAFLSYSAGLQGLAGPLHGLAAQEVLRWIIQMKEAIPDKYTDKDVKDYLWSTLKSGRVVPGYGHAVLRKPDPRFEALMDFAAARPEIANDPIFKLVKANSDIAPSVLTEHGKTKNPFPNVDSSSGVLFHHYGFTETLYYTATFGVSRGLGPLAQLIWDRALGLPIERPKSINLQGILDQVGA
;
A
#
# COMPACT_ATOMS: atom_id res chain seq x y z
N MET A 1 14.19 42.74 -48.34
CA MET A 1 15.13 43.36 -49.31
C MET A 1 15.30 44.82 -48.92
N PRO A 2 16.50 45.44 -49.05
CA PRO A 2 17.84 44.89 -49.35
C PRO A 2 18.59 44.46 -48.06
N LEU A 3 19.69 43.68 -47.97
CA LEU A 3 20.95 43.55 -48.74
C LEU A 3 21.91 44.76 -48.48
N LEU A 4 23.24 44.65 -48.30
CA LEU A 4 24.19 43.52 -48.20
C LEU A 4 25.60 44.01 -47.75
N SER A 5 26.46 43.08 -47.25
CA SER A 5 27.95 43.08 -47.36
C SER A 5 28.76 44.08 -46.47
N ARG A 6 30.05 43.90 -46.08
CA ARG A 6 31.17 42.91 -46.32
C ARG A 6 31.90 42.67 -44.97
N MET A 7 32.40 41.49 -44.57
CA MET A 7 33.53 40.64 -45.04
C MET A 7 34.97 41.21 -44.89
N SER A 8 35.88 40.33 -44.42
CA SER A 8 37.38 40.37 -44.43
C SER A 8 38.08 41.39 -43.50
N GLU A 9 39.28 41.14 -42.91
CA GLU A 9 40.08 39.92 -42.63
C GLU A 9 41.18 40.25 -41.57
N LEU A 10 41.85 39.22 -41.02
CA LEU A 10 43.01 39.36 -40.09
C LEU A 10 44.33 39.66 -40.85
N PRO A 11 45.38 40.15 -40.16
CA PRO A 11 46.49 39.22 -39.88
C PRO A 11 47.16 39.37 -38.49
N ARG A 12 47.98 38.37 -38.13
CA ARG A 12 48.80 38.27 -36.90
C ARG A 12 50.21 38.87 -37.13
N LEU A 13 50.94 39.16 -36.04
CA LEU A 13 52.39 39.36 -36.08
C LEU A 13 53.12 38.72 -34.89
N HIS A 14 54.39 38.37 -35.11
CA HIS A 14 55.37 37.77 -34.18
C HIS A 14 56.66 38.64 -34.22
N GLU A 15 57.74 38.49 -33.43
CA GLU A 15 58.13 37.48 -32.43
C GLU A 15 59.03 38.13 -31.33
N LEU A 16 60.19 37.53 -31.00
CA LEU A 16 61.34 37.98 -30.17
C LEU A 16 61.17 37.81 -28.64
N LEU A 17 61.92 36.95 -27.91
CA LEU A 17 63.40 36.73 -27.78
C LEU A 17 64.12 38.03 -27.31
N GLU A 18 65.00 38.04 -26.30
CA GLU A 18 65.93 36.99 -25.84
C GLU A 18 66.40 37.14 -24.36
N LEU A 19 67.20 36.16 -23.93
CA LEU A 19 67.85 35.87 -22.64
C LEU A 19 68.63 36.98 -21.90
N CYS A 20 68.81 36.81 -20.58
CA CYS A 20 70.04 37.19 -19.86
C CYS A 20 70.22 36.37 -18.55
N ASP A 21 71.42 36.40 -17.96
CA ASP A 21 72.06 35.17 -17.42
C ASP A 21 72.35 35.11 -15.90
N LEU A 22 72.61 33.88 -15.41
CA LEU A 22 73.38 33.46 -14.21
C LEU A 22 73.31 34.24 -12.86
N GLN A 23 72.92 33.54 -11.78
CA GLN A 23 73.85 33.12 -10.69
C GLN A 23 73.17 32.24 -9.61
N SER A 24 73.93 31.29 -9.04
CA SER A 24 73.55 30.41 -7.91
C SER A 24 74.45 30.74 -6.70
N PRO A 25 74.11 30.37 -5.42
CA PRO A 25 74.15 28.96 -5.03
C PRO A 25 73.20 28.49 -3.88
N THR A 26 72.96 27.17 -3.86
CA THR A 26 72.69 26.31 -2.68
C THR A 26 71.86 26.83 -1.48
N LYS A 27 70.64 26.31 -1.34
CA LYS A 27 70.11 25.81 -0.05
C LYS A 27 69.28 24.54 -0.30
N LEU A 28 69.75 23.42 0.24
CA LEU A 28 69.04 22.15 0.18
C LEU A 28 67.88 22.19 1.19
N SER A 29 66.64 22.22 0.71
CA SER A 29 65.43 22.13 1.54
C SER A 29 64.67 20.87 1.18
N LEU A 30 64.56 19.95 2.15
CA LEU A 30 63.73 18.74 2.04
C LEU A 30 62.25 19.13 2.18
N ALA A 31 61.65 19.57 1.08
CA ALA A 31 60.20 19.70 0.99
C ALA A 31 59.59 18.31 0.75
N THR A 32 59.08 17.67 1.80
CA THR A 32 58.23 16.49 1.70
C THR A 32 56.99 16.83 0.89
N GLN A 33 56.96 16.42 -0.37
CA GLN A 33 55.80 16.61 -1.23
C GLN A 33 54.70 15.66 -0.76
N ALA A 34 53.85 16.16 0.13
CA ALA A 34 52.70 15.43 0.64
C ALA A 34 51.77 15.12 -0.54
N CYS A 35 51.84 13.89 -1.04
CA CYS A 35 50.92 13.38 -2.04
C CYS A 35 49.54 13.33 -1.40
N GLN A 36 48.75 14.38 -1.61
CA GLN A 36 47.34 14.41 -1.28
C GLN A 36 46.62 13.45 -2.20
N SER A 37 46.67 12.16 -1.86
CA SER A 37 45.70 11.20 -2.34
C SER A 37 44.32 11.75 -1.96
N LYS A 38 43.59 12.28 -2.93
CA LYS A 38 42.15 12.48 -2.81
C LYS A 38 41.57 11.07 -2.68
N ARG A 39 41.53 10.56 -1.45
CA ARG A 39 40.65 9.46 -1.08
C ARG A 39 39.25 9.95 -1.38
N GLY A 40 38.76 9.59 -2.56
CA GLY A 40 37.33 9.55 -2.80
C GLY A 40 36.78 8.60 -1.75
N TYR A 41 36.21 9.14 -0.69
CA TYR A 41 35.35 8.38 0.20
C TYR A 41 34.12 8.03 -0.64
N ALA A 42 34.23 6.92 -1.36
CA ALA A 42 33.05 6.18 -1.77
C ALA A 42 32.36 5.77 -0.47
N SER A 43 31.39 6.59 -0.07
CA SER A 43 30.36 6.16 0.86
C SER A 43 29.75 4.92 0.22
N ALA A 44 30.06 3.75 0.76
CA ALA A 44 29.33 2.53 0.48
C ALA A 44 27.97 2.66 1.19
N SER A 45 27.13 3.56 0.68
CA SER A 45 25.73 3.63 1.06
C SER A 45 25.07 2.32 0.68
N GLU A 46 24.23 1.82 1.58
CA GLU A 46 23.40 0.66 1.31
C GLU A 46 22.54 0.91 0.05
N PRO A 47 22.30 -0.12 -0.78
CA PRO A 47 21.57 0.06 -2.03
C PRO A 47 20.14 0.55 -1.76
N ASP A 48 19.68 1.47 -2.60
CA ASP A 48 18.29 1.95 -2.52
C ASP A 48 17.28 0.87 -2.96
N LEU A 49 15.99 1.17 -2.87
CA LEU A 49 14.93 0.21 -3.21
C LEU A 49 14.95 -0.21 -4.69
N LYS A 50 15.28 0.72 -5.60
CA LYS A 50 15.35 0.45 -7.04
C LYS A 50 16.59 -0.37 -7.37
N GLU A 51 17.74 -0.03 -6.81
CA GLU A 51 18.99 -0.79 -6.96
C GLU A 51 18.83 -2.23 -6.43
N THR A 52 18.23 -2.38 -5.26
CA THR A 52 17.91 -3.68 -4.65
C THR A 52 16.99 -4.50 -5.57
N LEU A 53 15.86 -3.93 -6.02
CA LEU A 53 14.96 -4.60 -6.96
C LEU A 53 15.67 -5.00 -8.26
N LYS A 54 16.50 -4.12 -8.83
CA LYS A 54 17.25 -4.37 -10.07
C LYS A 54 18.18 -5.58 -9.95
N GLY A 55 18.77 -5.79 -8.77
CA GLY A 55 19.57 -6.99 -8.45
C GLY A 55 18.76 -8.28 -8.40
N LEU A 56 17.49 -8.21 -7.97
CA LEU A 56 16.60 -9.36 -7.77
C LEU A 56 15.88 -9.83 -9.04
N ILE A 57 15.60 -8.91 -9.99
CA ILE A 57 14.85 -9.20 -11.23
C ILE A 57 15.44 -10.39 -12.04
N PRO A 58 16.76 -10.53 -12.26
CA PRO A 58 17.31 -11.66 -13.01
C PRO A 58 16.97 -13.02 -12.38
N ALA A 59 17.13 -13.17 -11.07
CA ALA A 59 16.83 -14.43 -10.37
C ALA A 59 15.33 -14.77 -10.44
N LYS A 60 14.45 -13.77 -10.32
CA LYS A 60 12.99 -13.96 -10.45
C LYS A 60 12.59 -14.33 -11.89
N ARG A 61 13.25 -13.76 -12.90
CA ARG A 61 13.07 -14.13 -14.32
C ARG A 61 13.50 -15.58 -14.59
N GLU A 62 14.60 -16.06 -13.99
CA GLU A 62 15.00 -17.47 -14.07
C GLU A 62 14.02 -18.41 -13.34
N LEU A 63 13.47 -18.01 -12.20
CA LEU A 63 12.40 -18.76 -11.53
C LEU A 63 11.16 -18.89 -12.45
N LEU A 64 10.72 -17.80 -13.08
CA LEU A 64 9.61 -17.83 -14.02
C LEU A 64 9.87 -18.74 -15.23
N LYS A 65 11.11 -18.81 -15.75
CA LYS A 65 11.48 -19.77 -16.80
C LYS A 65 11.31 -21.22 -16.33
N LYS A 66 11.72 -21.55 -15.11
CA LYS A 66 11.54 -22.88 -14.51
C LYS A 66 10.05 -23.23 -14.34
N VAL A 67 9.23 -22.28 -13.88
CA VAL A 67 7.77 -22.46 -13.76
C VAL A 67 7.13 -22.67 -15.13
N LYS A 68 7.51 -21.89 -16.15
CA LYS A 68 7.03 -22.08 -17.54
C LYS A 68 7.43 -23.43 -18.14
N ALA A 69 8.57 -24.00 -17.76
CA ALA A 69 8.99 -25.33 -18.22
C ALA A 69 8.10 -26.49 -17.70
N VAL A 70 7.25 -26.23 -16.69
CA VAL A 70 6.24 -27.18 -16.18
C VAL A 70 4.81 -26.68 -16.40
N GLY A 71 4.60 -25.78 -17.37
CA GLY A 71 3.30 -25.16 -17.66
C GLY A 71 2.22 -26.12 -18.20
N ASP A 72 2.56 -27.39 -18.47
CA ASP A 72 1.61 -28.45 -18.83
C ASP A 72 0.97 -29.14 -17.61
N LYS A 73 1.47 -28.88 -16.39
CA LYS A 73 0.98 -29.53 -15.17
C LYS A 73 -0.27 -28.85 -14.63
N LYS A 74 -1.22 -29.67 -14.16
CA LYS A 74 -2.46 -29.19 -13.52
C LYS A 74 -2.19 -28.54 -12.15
N LEU A 75 -2.79 -27.38 -11.91
CA LEU A 75 -2.85 -26.72 -10.59
C LEU A 75 -4.15 -27.02 -9.82
N GLY A 76 -5.13 -27.62 -10.48
CA GLY A 76 -6.46 -27.96 -9.98
C GLY A 76 -7.42 -28.21 -11.15
N ASP A 77 -8.66 -28.59 -10.86
CA ASP A 77 -9.73 -28.73 -11.87
C ASP A 77 -10.67 -27.51 -11.81
N CYS A 78 -11.19 -27.09 -12.97
CA CYS A 78 -12.22 -26.05 -13.07
C CYS A 78 -13.59 -26.71 -13.21
N LYS A 79 -14.52 -26.38 -12.30
CA LYS A 79 -15.88 -26.93 -12.24
C LYS A 79 -16.92 -25.84 -12.48
N VAL A 80 -18.15 -26.26 -12.75
CA VAL A 80 -19.33 -25.38 -12.85
C VAL A 80 -19.49 -24.47 -11.63
N GLU A 81 -19.24 -24.99 -10.41
CA GLU A 81 -19.29 -24.20 -9.17
C GLU A 81 -18.26 -23.06 -9.13
N ASN A 82 -17.10 -23.19 -9.79
CA ASN A 82 -16.10 -22.13 -9.86
C ASN A 82 -16.52 -21.03 -10.86
N ALA A 83 -17.08 -21.42 -12.01
CA ALA A 83 -17.57 -20.48 -13.03
C ALA A 83 -18.75 -19.65 -12.51
N LEU A 84 -19.74 -20.29 -11.87
CA LEU A 84 -20.90 -19.60 -11.28
C LEU A 84 -20.56 -18.87 -9.97
N GLY A 85 -19.59 -19.39 -9.20
CA GLY A 85 -19.22 -18.89 -7.88
C GLY A 85 -18.16 -17.77 -7.87
N GLY A 86 -17.86 -17.15 -9.02
CA GLY A 86 -16.88 -16.07 -9.12
C GLY A 86 -15.44 -16.52 -8.87
N MET A 87 -15.00 -17.60 -9.55
CA MET A 87 -13.67 -18.23 -9.42
C MET A 87 -13.32 -18.74 -8.00
N ARG A 88 -14.30 -18.83 -7.09
CA ARG A 88 -14.09 -19.28 -5.70
C ARG A 88 -13.33 -20.61 -5.64
N GLY A 89 -12.18 -20.61 -4.97
CA GLY A 89 -11.33 -21.78 -4.78
C GLY A 89 -10.42 -22.15 -5.95
N LEU A 90 -10.46 -21.39 -7.07
CA LEU A 90 -9.61 -21.63 -8.24
C LEU A 90 -8.29 -20.87 -8.11
N LYS A 91 -7.17 -21.56 -8.32
CA LYS A 91 -5.83 -20.95 -8.44
C LYS A 91 -5.66 -20.41 -9.86
N ALA A 92 -6.11 -19.17 -10.09
CA ALA A 92 -6.24 -18.58 -11.43
C ALA A 92 -5.24 -17.45 -11.76
N MET A 93 -4.49 -16.94 -10.77
CA MET A 93 -3.54 -15.84 -10.94
C MET A 93 -2.25 -16.07 -10.15
N VAL A 94 -1.21 -15.28 -10.44
CA VAL A 94 0.06 -15.28 -9.71
C VAL A 94 0.15 -14.02 -8.86
N TRP A 95 0.59 -14.16 -7.62
CA TRP A 95 0.85 -13.06 -6.69
C TRP A 95 2.05 -13.45 -5.82
N GLU A 96 3.05 -12.58 -5.73
CA GLU A 96 4.36 -12.94 -5.17
C GLU A 96 4.57 -12.40 -3.75
N GLY A 97 4.04 -11.21 -3.43
CA GLY A 97 4.32 -10.51 -2.17
C GLY A 97 3.70 -11.14 -0.93
N SER A 98 2.52 -11.75 -1.07
CA SER A 98 1.80 -12.39 0.02
C SER A 98 1.00 -13.63 -0.40
N VAL A 99 0.86 -14.57 0.54
CA VAL A 99 0.08 -15.82 0.40
C VAL A 99 -0.68 -16.09 1.71
N LEU A 100 -1.94 -16.52 1.60
CA LEU A 100 -2.82 -16.78 2.73
C LEU A 100 -2.81 -18.25 3.13
N ASP A 101 -2.27 -18.55 4.31
CA ASP A 101 -2.44 -19.84 4.94
C ASP A 101 -3.82 -19.92 5.60
N ALA A 102 -4.59 -20.98 5.35
CA ALA A 102 -5.93 -21.14 5.92
C ALA A 102 -5.94 -21.30 7.46
N ASN A 103 -4.82 -21.75 8.05
CA ASN A 103 -4.66 -22.02 9.47
C ASN A 103 -3.80 -20.97 10.19
N GLU A 104 -2.80 -20.41 9.50
CA GLU A 104 -1.83 -19.46 10.08
C GLU A 104 -2.00 -18.01 9.59
N GLY A 105 -2.92 -17.78 8.66
CA GLY A 105 -3.24 -16.46 8.13
C GLY A 105 -2.27 -15.93 7.07
N ILE A 106 -2.35 -14.61 6.83
CA ILE A 106 -1.59 -13.98 5.76
C ILE A 106 -0.09 -13.98 6.08
N ARG A 107 0.72 -14.29 5.06
CA ARG A 107 2.18 -14.28 5.13
C ARG A 107 2.76 -13.34 4.09
N PHE A 108 3.74 -12.52 4.47
CA PHE A 108 4.47 -11.61 3.59
C PHE A 108 5.85 -12.22 3.29
N HIS A 109 6.08 -12.69 2.07
CA HIS A 109 7.22 -13.56 1.71
C HIS A 109 7.49 -14.69 2.73
N GLY A 110 6.41 -15.34 3.19
CA GLY A 110 6.45 -16.44 4.18
C GLY A 110 6.46 -16.00 5.64
N LYS A 111 6.82 -14.75 5.96
CA LYS A 111 6.85 -14.19 7.32
C LYS A 111 5.43 -13.97 7.85
N THR A 112 5.21 -14.29 9.12
CA THR A 112 3.96 -13.95 9.82
C THR A 112 3.94 -12.45 10.18
N ILE A 113 2.77 -11.95 10.59
CA ILE A 113 2.65 -10.60 11.14
C ILE A 113 3.52 -10.40 12.38
N LYS A 114 3.64 -11.40 13.26
CA LYS A 114 4.47 -11.34 14.47
C LYS A 114 5.97 -11.29 14.12
N ASP A 115 6.40 -11.98 13.07
CA ASP A 115 7.75 -11.84 12.52
C ASP A 115 7.98 -10.42 11.96
N CYS A 116 7.01 -9.88 11.20
CA CYS A 116 7.09 -8.52 10.64
C CYS A 116 7.13 -7.44 11.73
N GLN A 117 6.29 -7.55 12.76
CA GLN A 117 6.30 -6.64 13.93
C GLN A 117 7.64 -6.70 14.67
N LYS A 118 8.30 -7.86 14.72
CA LYS A 118 9.62 -8.01 15.34
C LYS A 118 10.76 -7.45 14.46
N GLU A 119 10.75 -7.74 13.17
CA GLU A 119 11.89 -7.56 12.27
C GLU A 119 11.87 -6.24 11.48
N LEU A 120 10.70 -5.74 11.06
CA LEU A 120 10.62 -4.53 10.23
C LEU A 120 10.99 -3.27 11.05
N PRO A 121 11.78 -2.34 10.49
CA PRO A 121 12.10 -1.07 11.14
C PRO A 121 10.90 -0.26 11.62
N LYS A 122 11.15 0.53 12.67
CA LYS A 122 10.18 1.38 13.38
C LYS A 122 10.36 2.85 13.02
N GLY A 123 9.42 3.70 13.45
CA GLY A 123 9.54 5.16 13.36
C GLY A 123 10.76 5.72 14.11
N THR A 124 10.96 7.03 14.02
CA THR A 124 11.88 7.78 14.92
C THR A 124 11.30 7.87 16.34
N SER A 125 9.97 7.85 16.44
CA SER A 125 9.17 7.61 17.63
C SER A 125 8.31 6.35 17.47
N GLY A 126 7.72 5.85 18.56
CA GLY A 126 6.72 4.79 18.54
C GLY A 126 7.26 3.36 18.40
N THR A 127 6.37 2.38 18.50
CA THR A 127 6.70 0.94 18.59
C THR A 127 6.29 0.10 17.39
N GLU A 128 5.46 0.63 16.48
CA GLU A 128 4.86 -0.17 15.40
C GLU A 128 5.68 -0.18 14.10
N MET A 129 5.58 -1.30 13.37
CA MET A 129 6.29 -1.49 12.09
C MET A 129 5.87 -0.45 11.04
N LEU A 130 6.85 0.09 10.30
CA LEU A 130 6.58 1.09 9.27
C LEU A 130 5.97 0.47 8.00
N PRO A 131 4.91 1.07 7.41
CA PRO A 131 4.34 0.59 6.14
C PRO A 131 5.32 0.69 4.97
N GLU A 132 6.22 1.68 4.94
CA GLU A 132 7.28 1.72 3.93
C GLU A 132 8.29 0.57 4.07
N ALA A 133 8.51 0.06 5.29
CA ALA A 133 9.29 -1.17 5.49
C ALA A 133 8.53 -2.42 5.03
N MET A 134 7.20 -2.43 5.19
CA MET A 134 6.34 -3.48 4.61
C MET A 134 6.36 -3.42 3.07
N PHE A 135 6.35 -2.23 2.46
CA PHE A 135 6.49 -2.08 1.00
C PHE A 135 7.82 -2.64 0.50
N TRP A 136 8.92 -2.34 1.19
CA TRP A 136 10.23 -2.90 0.88
C TRP A 136 10.20 -4.43 0.92
N LEU A 137 9.66 -5.02 1.99
CA LEU A 137 9.51 -6.47 2.13
C LEU A 137 8.65 -7.05 0.99
N LEU A 138 7.48 -6.46 0.70
CA LEU A 138 6.59 -6.91 -0.38
C LEU A 138 7.27 -6.88 -1.75
N LEU A 139 8.06 -5.83 -2.03
CA LEU A 139 8.72 -5.67 -3.33
C LEU A 139 10.00 -6.50 -3.47
N THR A 140 10.79 -6.69 -2.42
CA THR A 140 12.12 -7.34 -2.49
C THR A 140 12.14 -8.77 -1.96
N GLY A 141 11.28 -9.11 -1.00
CA GLY A 141 11.39 -10.32 -0.19
C GLY A 141 12.41 -10.22 0.95
N GLU A 142 13.06 -9.07 1.11
CA GLU A 142 14.10 -8.82 2.11
C GLU A 142 13.60 -7.87 3.21
N VAL A 143 14.11 -8.02 4.43
CA VAL A 143 13.85 -7.07 5.52
C VAL A 143 14.84 -5.91 5.37
N PRO A 144 14.38 -4.66 5.17
CA PRO A 144 15.29 -3.54 5.03
C PRO A 144 15.96 -3.18 6.35
N THR A 145 17.14 -2.57 6.25
CA THR A 145 17.74 -1.89 7.40
C THR A 145 16.96 -0.63 7.76
N THR A 146 17.17 -0.11 8.97
CA THR A 146 16.66 1.22 9.34
C THR A 146 17.20 2.32 8.40
N GLY A 147 18.43 2.20 7.90
CA GLY A 147 19.02 3.17 6.96
C GLY A 147 18.25 3.22 5.64
N GLN A 148 18.03 2.05 5.03
CA GLN A 148 17.23 1.87 3.81
C GLN A 148 15.80 2.42 3.97
N VAL A 149 15.13 2.10 5.09
CA VAL A 149 13.78 2.63 5.34
C VAL A 149 13.77 4.15 5.48
N ARG A 150 14.76 4.77 6.14
CA ARG A 150 14.82 6.24 6.25
C ARG A 150 15.06 6.94 4.90
N VAL A 151 15.81 6.31 3.99
CA VAL A 151 15.94 6.80 2.60
C VAL A 151 14.59 6.73 1.88
N LEU A 152 13.87 5.61 2.01
CA LEU A 152 12.54 5.45 1.40
C LEU A 152 11.49 6.41 2.01
N SER A 153 11.44 6.60 3.33
CA SER A 153 10.55 7.58 3.98
C SER A 153 10.79 8.99 3.42
N ARG A 154 12.07 9.38 3.26
CA ARG A 154 12.45 10.68 2.65
C ARG A 154 12.01 10.78 1.19
N GLU A 155 12.26 9.75 0.37
CA GLU A 155 11.84 9.73 -1.03
C GLU A 155 10.32 9.88 -1.17
N LEU A 156 9.54 9.19 -0.34
CA LEU A 156 8.08 9.31 -0.30
C LEU A 156 7.64 10.71 0.12
N ALA A 157 8.28 11.32 1.12
CA ALA A 157 7.98 12.67 1.56
C ALA A 157 8.29 13.72 0.47
N GLU A 158 9.45 13.63 -0.18
CA GLU A 158 9.87 14.54 -1.26
C GLU A 158 8.97 14.44 -2.51
N LYS A 159 8.31 13.30 -2.73
CA LYS A 159 7.38 13.07 -3.84
C LYS A 159 5.91 13.29 -3.50
N ALA A 160 5.56 13.67 -2.26
CA ALA A 160 4.17 13.73 -1.79
C ALA A 160 3.34 14.88 -2.39
N GLN A 161 3.97 15.94 -2.90
CA GLN A 161 3.27 17.11 -3.41
C GLN A 161 2.34 16.77 -4.61
N LEU A 162 1.09 17.26 -4.54
CA LEU A 162 0.12 17.12 -5.62
C LEU A 162 0.26 18.24 -6.66
N PRO A 163 0.11 17.96 -7.96
CA PRO A 163 -0.03 18.99 -8.99
C PRO A 163 -1.24 19.89 -8.71
N ALA A 164 -1.14 21.18 -9.05
CA ALA A 164 -2.18 22.18 -8.78
C ALA A 164 -3.59 21.75 -9.25
N PHE A 165 -3.70 21.25 -10.48
CA PHE A 165 -4.98 20.78 -11.05
C PHE A 165 -5.65 19.64 -10.25
N VAL A 166 -4.87 18.81 -9.53
CA VAL A 166 -5.42 17.74 -8.68
C VAL A 166 -5.97 18.32 -7.37
N ASN A 167 -5.28 19.30 -6.78
CA ASN A 167 -5.79 20.04 -5.63
C ASN A 167 -7.06 20.83 -5.98
N GLU A 168 -7.06 21.56 -7.10
CA GLU A 168 -8.22 22.30 -7.60
C GLU A 168 -9.42 21.39 -7.85
N MET A 169 -9.20 20.21 -8.44
CA MET A 169 -10.26 19.21 -8.63
C MET A 169 -10.80 18.67 -7.29
N LEU A 170 -9.92 18.40 -6.31
CA LEU A 170 -10.32 17.96 -4.97
C LEU A 170 -11.11 19.05 -4.22
N ASP A 171 -10.80 20.32 -4.45
CA ASP A 171 -11.52 21.47 -3.89
C ASP A 171 -12.85 21.78 -4.61
N ALA A 172 -12.99 21.37 -5.86
CA ALA A 172 -14.21 21.52 -6.66
C ALA A 172 -15.27 20.42 -6.39
N PHE A 173 -14.93 19.33 -5.69
CA PHE A 173 -15.90 18.26 -5.42
C PHE A 173 -17.00 18.71 -4.43
N PRO A 174 -18.26 18.24 -4.62
CA PRO A 174 -19.30 18.37 -3.60
C PRO A 174 -18.85 17.74 -2.27
N LYS A 175 -19.12 18.41 -1.15
CA LYS A 175 -18.66 17.98 0.19
C LYS A 175 -19.26 16.63 0.64
N ASP A 176 -20.38 16.25 0.06
CA ASP A 176 -21.11 15.00 0.27
C ASP A 176 -20.77 13.89 -0.75
N LEU A 177 -19.92 14.17 -1.76
CA LEU A 177 -19.43 13.15 -2.68
C LEU A 177 -18.63 12.09 -1.91
N HIS A 178 -18.98 10.81 -2.11
CA HIS A 178 -18.39 9.70 -1.36
C HIS A 178 -16.85 9.72 -1.39
N PRO A 179 -16.12 9.60 -0.24
CA PRO A 179 -14.67 9.77 -0.18
C PRO A 179 -13.89 8.91 -1.18
N MET A 180 -14.30 7.65 -1.37
CA MET A 180 -13.65 6.75 -2.35
C MET A 180 -13.84 7.18 -3.80
N THR A 181 -14.91 7.88 -4.14
CA THR A 181 -15.12 8.42 -5.49
C THR A 181 -14.16 9.59 -5.72
N GLN A 182 -14.06 10.52 -4.77
CA GLN A 182 -13.06 11.60 -4.82
C GLN A 182 -11.63 11.03 -4.96
N PHE A 183 -11.32 9.98 -4.20
CA PHE A 183 -10.01 9.34 -4.20
C PHE A 183 -9.69 8.67 -5.54
N ALA A 184 -10.61 7.86 -6.08
CA ALA A 184 -10.43 7.22 -7.38
C ALA A 184 -10.26 8.24 -8.52
N CYS A 185 -11.02 9.35 -8.49
CA CYS A 185 -10.88 10.44 -9.46
C CYS A 185 -9.51 11.13 -9.35
N ALA A 186 -9.06 11.49 -8.14
CA ALA A 186 -7.76 12.12 -7.91
C ALA A 186 -6.58 11.23 -8.31
N VAL A 187 -6.64 9.93 -8.01
CA VAL A 187 -5.62 8.96 -8.46
C VAL A 187 -5.66 8.80 -9.97
N SER A 188 -6.82 8.75 -10.62
CA SER A 188 -6.92 8.71 -12.09
C SER A 188 -6.31 9.95 -12.74
N ALA A 189 -6.61 11.15 -12.21
CA ALA A 189 -6.10 12.41 -12.73
C ALA A 189 -4.56 12.53 -12.68
N LEU A 190 -3.90 11.82 -11.75
CA LEU A 190 -2.44 11.75 -11.69
C LEU A 190 -1.80 11.00 -12.87
N ASN A 191 -2.54 10.24 -13.69
CA ASN A 191 -2.02 9.66 -14.94
C ASN A 191 -1.33 10.70 -15.84
N TYR A 192 -1.75 11.98 -15.80
CA TYR A 192 -1.08 13.07 -16.51
C TYR A 192 0.42 13.17 -16.20
N THR A 193 0.85 12.81 -14.98
CA THR A 193 2.26 12.79 -14.61
C THR A 193 2.99 11.48 -14.94
N SER A 194 2.28 10.40 -15.29
CA SER A 194 2.84 9.07 -15.57
C SER A 194 4.05 9.10 -16.50
N GLU A 195 5.13 8.46 -16.04
CA GLU A 195 6.31 8.15 -16.82
C GLU A 195 6.09 6.92 -17.70
N PHE A 196 5.36 5.90 -17.21
CA PHE A 196 5.09 4.68 -17.97
C PHE A 196 4.29 4.97 -19.25
N ALA A 197 3.19 5.73 -19.15
CA ALA A 197 2.37 6.07 -20.31
C ALA A 197 3.19 6.81 -21.39
N LYS A 198 3.98 7.81 -20.98
CA LYS A 198 4.84 8.60 -21.88
C LYS A 198 6.01 7.81 -22.47
N ALA A 199 6.55 6.85 -21.72
CA ALA A 199 7.61 5.96 -22.22
C ALA A 199 7.05 4.91 -23.20
N TYR A 200 5.85 4.39 -22.93
CA TYR A 200 5.15 3.45 -23.79
C TYR A 200 4.77 4.09 -25.13
N GLU A 201 4.20 5.29 -25.13
CA GLU A 201 3.89 6.09 -26.33
C GLU A 201 5.13 6.29 -27.23
N LYS A 202 6.31 6.47 -26.61
CA LYS A 202 7.60 6.62 -27.30
C LYS A 202 8.26 5.31 -27.73
N GLY A 203 7.66 4.15 -27.45
CA GLY A 203 8.17 2.85 -27.88
C GLY A 203 9.29 2.26 -27.02
N ILE A 204 9.24 2.43 -25.69
CA ILE A 204 10.16 1.76 -24.75
C ILE A 204 10.15 0.22 -24.93
N ASN A 205 11.30 -0.42 -24.68
CA ASN A 205 11.43 -1.88 -24.78
C ASN A 205 10.66 -2.60 -23.65
N LYS A 206 10.00 -3.72 -23.97
CA LYS A 206 9.28 -4.56 -22.99
C LYS A 206 10.16 -5.02 -21.81
N ALA A 207 11.47 -5.21 -22.01
CA ALA A 207 12.40 -5.59 -20.94
C ALA A 207 12.51 -4.54 -19.82
N ASP A 208 12.23 -3.28 -20.15
CA ASP A 208 12.48 -2.08 -19.33
C ASP A 208 11.18 -1.47 -18.77
N TYR A 209 10.01 -2.02 -19.12
CA TYR A 209 8.68 -1.57 -18.66
C TYR A 209 8.59 -1.41 -17.13
N TRP A 210 9.33 -2.20 -16.36
CA TRP A 210 9.28 -2.19 -14.90
C TRP A 210 9.83 -0.90 -14.28
N GLU A 211 10.77 -0.21 -14.94
CA GLU A 211 11.44 0.96 -14.34
C GLU A 211 10.53 2.20 -14.29
N PRO A 212 9.85 2.63 -15.37
CA PRO A 212 8.88 3.71 -15.26
C PRO A 212 7.62 3.28 -14.49
N THR A 213 7.25 1.99 -14.47
CA THR A 213 6.20 1.51 -13.54
C THR A 213 6.62 1.63 -12.07
N PHE A 214 7.89 1.37 -11.73
CA PHE A 214 8.43 1.63 -10.41
C PHE A 214 8.34 3.12 -10.06
N ASN A 215 8.78 4.00 -10.96
CA ASN A 215 8.73 5.46 -10.74
C ASN A 215 7.30 5.94 -10.50
N ASP A 216 6.34 5.49 -11.32
CA ASP A 216 4.92 5.80 -11.17
C ASP A 216 4.34 5.24 -9.86
N SER A 217 4.66 4.00 -9.49
CA SER A 217 4.22 3.38 -8.23
C SER A 217 4.75 4.12 -6.99
N ILE A 218 6.02 4.51 -6.95
CA ILE A 218 6.58 5.32 -5.85
C ILE A 218 5.96 6.72 -5.83
N SER A 219 5.82 7.36 -7.00
CA SER A 219 5.18 8.67 -7.15
C SER A 219 3.73 8.68 -6.70
N LEU A 220 2.99 7.59 -6.92
CA LEU A 220 1.63 7.39 -6.44
C LEU A 220 1.61 7.14 -4.93
N LEU A 221 2.40 6.18 -4.43
CA LEU A 221 2.43 5.82 -3.01
C LEU A 221 2.76 7.03 -2.12
N ALA A 222 3.69 7.88 -2.57
CA ALA A 222 4.00 9.16 -1.94
C ALA A 222 2.78 10.10 -1.81
N LYS A 223 1.90 10.12 -2.82
CA LYS A 223 0.76 11.05 -2.93
C LYS A 223 -0.53 10.55 -2.30
N LEU A 224 -0.69 9.23 -2.11
CA LEU A 224 -1.91 8.64 -1.53
C LEU A 224 -2.32 9.30 -0.18
N PRO A 225 -1.42 9.53 0.79
CA PRO A 225 -1.77 10.21 2.04
C PRO A 225 -2.27 11.64 1.84
N THR A 226 -1.63 12.41 0.96
CA THR A 226 -1.97 13.82 0.71
C THR A 226 -3.34 13.94 0.03
N ILE A 227 -3.65 13.07 -0.94
CA ILE A 227 -5.00 12.99 -1.54
C ILE A 227 -6.03 12.65 -0.47
N ALA A 228 -5.79 11.60 0.31
CA ALA A 228 -6.74 11.14 1.31
C ALA A 228 -6.97 12.22 2.38
N ALA A 229 -5.91 12.80 2.94
CA ALA A 229 -6.01 13.89 3.90
C ALA A 229 -6.72 15.13 3.35
N LYS A 230 -6.53 15.45 2.05
CA LYS A 230 -7.24 16.55 1.38
C LYS A 230 -8.74 16.28 1.25
N ILE A 231 -9.13 15.04 0.95
CA ILE A 231 -10.54 14.60 0.97
C ILE A 231 -11.12 14.74 2.38
N TYR A 232 -10.37 14.31 3.41
CA TYR A 232 -10.78 14.44 4.81
C TYR A 232 -10.97 15.90 5.23
N GLN A 233 -10.02 16.76 4.87
CA GLN A 233 -10.06 18.19 5.15
C GLN A 233 -11.28 18.85 4.51
N ASN A 234 -11.54 18.54 3.23
CA ASN A 234 -12.64 19.11 2.44
C ASN A 234 -14.02 18.64 2.91
N ALA A 235 -14.17 17.34 3.22
CA ALA A 235 -15.46 16.77 3.64
C ALA A 235 -15.79 17.06 5.12
N TYR A 236 -14.80 17.00 6.03
CA TYR A 236 -15.06 16.93 7.48
C TYR A 236 -14.42 18.03 8.33
N ARG A 237 -13.53 18.86 7.76
CA ARG A 237 -12.83 19.94 8.51
C ARG A 237 -12.98 21.32 7.87
N GLY A 238 -13.92 21.47 6.94
CA GLY A 238 -14.31 22.76 6.34
C GLY A 238 -13.68 23.08 4.98
N GLY A 239 -12.61 22.36 4.61
CA GLY A 239 -11.80 22.60 3.41
C GLY A 239 -10.60 23.52 3.64
N GLY A 240 -9.99 23.98 2.54
CA GLY A 240 -8.80 24.84 2.58
C GLY A 240 -7.47 24.07 2.66
N ALA A 241 -6.44 24.71 3.22
CA ALA A 241 -5.11 24.12 3.38
C ALA A 241 -5.12 22.91 4.33
N LEU A 242 -4.13 22.03 4.18
CA LEU A 242 -3.94 20.92 5.11
C LEU A 242 -3.43 21.46 6.48
N PRO A 243 -3.76 20.81 7.60
CA PRO A 243 -3.30 21.21 8.94
C PRO A 243 -1.78 21.18 9.14
N ALA A 244 -1.05 20.45 8.30
CA ALA A 244 0.40 20.34 8.33
C ALA A 244 0.96 20.13 6.92
N GLU A 245 2.17 20.62 6.69
CA GLU A 245 3.01 20.26 5.54
C GLU A 245 3.75 18.94 5.80
N VAL A 246 4.29 18.33 4.75
CA VAL A 246 5.04 17.07 4.83
C VAL A 246 6.47 17.32 5.36
N ASP A 247 6.84 16.66 6.45
CA ASP A 247 8.20 16.65 7.00
C ASP A 247 9.03 15.51 6.39
N VAL A 248 10.06 15.88 5.63
CA VAL A 248 11.02 14.97 4.97
C VAL A 248 11.90 14.15 5.92
N ASN A 249 11.79 14.36 7.23
CA ASN A 249 12.51 13.62 8.27
C ASN A 249 11.63 12.62 9.03
N GLN A 250 10.34 12.55 8.70
CA GLN A 250 9.35 11.68 9.35
C GLN A 250 8.90 10.55 8.44
N ASP A 251 8.34 9.49 9.04
CA ASP A 251 7.77 8.36 8.30
C ASP A 251 6.46 8.71 7.59
N TRP A 252 6.08 7.87 6.63
CA TRP A 252 4.90 8.05 5.78
C TRP A 252 3.60 8.12 6.58
N SER A 253 3.50 7.36 7.67
CA SER A 253 2.32 7.35 8.55
C SER A 253 2.24 8.58 9.42
N TYR A 254 3.37 9.05 9.97
CA TYR A 254 3.43 10.30 10.72
C TYR A 254 2.94 11.48 9.86
N ASN A 255 3.45 11.59 8.64
CA ASN A 255 3.05 12.64 7.69
C ASN A 255 1.56 12.55 7.35
N PHE A 256 1.01 11.34 7.16
CA PHE A 256 -0.44 11.18 6.96
C PHE A 256 -1.25 11.64 8.19
N ALA A 257 -0.84 11.24 9.41
CA ALA A 257 -1.49 11.66 10.65
C ALA A 257 -1.44 13.17 10.84
N ALA A 258 -0.29 13.81 10.56
CA ALA A 258 -0.13 15.26 10.60
C ALA A 258 -1.09 15.98 9.65
N MET A 259 -1.18 15.54 8.39
CA MET A 259 -2.12 16.08 7.40
C MET A 259 -3.60 15.79 7.74
N LEU A 260 -3.90 14.83 8.62
CA LEU A 260 -5.25 14.59 9.18
C LEU A 260 -5.56 15.45 10.42
N GLY A 261 -4.65 16.33 10.84
CA GLY A 261 -4.79 17.11 12.07
C GLY A 261 -4.49 16.32 13.34
N LYS A 262 -3.72 15.22 13.23
CA LYS A 262 -3.27 14.32 14.31
C LYS A 262 -1.74 14.19 14.34
N GLY A 263 -1.04 15.29 14.05
CA GLY A 263 0.40 15.44 14.25
C GLY A 263 0.74 15.67 15.73
N GLY A 264 1.99 16.03 16.02
CA GLY A 264 2.40 16.37 17.39
C GLY A 264 2.54 15.17 18.32
N LYS A 265 3.00 15.43 19.54
CA LYS A 265 3.34 14.40 20.54
C LYS A 265 2.08 13.81 21.20
N GLU A 266 1.06 14.64 21.34
CA GLU A 266 -0.25 14.30 21.90
C GLU A 266 -1.03 13.25 21.08
N ASN A 267 -0.62 13.02 19.82
CA ASN A 267 -1.21 12.02 18.93
C ASN A 267 -0.27 10.82 18.64
N GLU A 268 0.82 10.61 19.40
CA GLU A 268 1.76 9.48 19.19
C GLU A 268 1.06 8.11 19.14
N GLY A 269 0.03 7.89 19.97
CA GLY A 269 -0.78 6.67 19.95
C GLY A 269 -1.56 6.46 18.64
N PHE A 270 -2.11 7.54 18.05
CA PHE A 270 -2.76 7.48 16.75
C PHE A 270 -1.76 7.27 15.60
N GLN A 271 -0.57 7.88 15.70
CA GLN A 271 0.50 7.70 14.71
C GLN A 271 0.98 6.24 14.68
N ASP A 272 1.16 5.61 15.85
CA ASP A 272 1.48 4.18 15.95
C ASP A 272 0.33 3.28 15.47
N LEU A 273 -0.93 3.59 15.82
CA LEU A 273 -2.09 2.88 15.25
C LEU A 273 -2.07 2.94 13.73
N LEU A 274 -1.79 4.11 13.15
CA LEU A 274 -1.79 4.31 11.71
C LEU A 274 -0.64 3.55 11.04
N ARG A 275 0.56 3.52 11.63
CA ARG A 275 1.68 2.68 11.18
C ARG A 275 1.28 1.20 11.10
N LEU A 276 0.77 0.66 12.20
CA LEU A 276 0.32 -0.74 12.27
C LEU A 276 -0.82 -1.03 11.29
N TYR A 277 -1.86 -0.18 11.27
CA TYR A 277 -3.01 -0.32 10.37
C TYR A 277 -2.58 -0.35 8.91
N LEU A 278 -1.75 0.62 8.48
CA LEU A 278 -1.30 0.74 7.10
C LEU A 278 -0.40 -0.45 6.69
N ALA A 279 0.42 -0.98 7.59
CA ALA A 279 1.21 -2.18 7.32
C ALA A 279 0.35 -3.46 7.23
N LEU A 280 -0.63 -3.65 8.12
CA LEU A 280 -1.48 -4.85 8.18
C LEU A 280 -2.46 -4.99 7.01
N HIS A 281 -2.94 -3.87 6.46
CA HIS A 281 -3.90 -3.88 5.35
C HIS A 281 -3.23 -3.81 3.97
N GLY A 282 -1.89 -3.67 3.95
CA GLY A 282 -1.11 -3.32 2.76
C GLY A 282 -1.23 -4.30 1.60
N ASP A 283 -1.27 -5.59 1.91
CA ASP A 283 -1.51 -6.66 0.95
C ASP A 283 -2.33 -7.81 1.56
N HIS A 284 -3.04 -8.57 0.73
CA HIS A 284 -3.79 -9.76 1.16
C HIS A 284 -4.12 -10.66 -0.03
N GLU A 285 -3.06 -11.19 -0.66
CA GLU A 285 -3.06 -11.89 -1.95
C GLU A 285 -3.64 -11.08 -3.12
N GLY A 286 -3.54 -11.65 -4.33
CA GLY A 286 -4.10 -11.05 -5.54
C GLY A 286 -5.61 -11.18 -5.68
N GLY A 287 -6.23 -12.22 -5.08
CA GLY A 287 -7.63 -12.60 -5.37
C GLY A 287 -8.72 -11.70 -4.76
N ASN A 288 -8.34 -10.66 -4.00
CA ASN A 288 -9.31 -9.67 -3.51
C ASN A 288 -9.59 -8.60 -4.59
N VAL A 289 -10.80 -8.04 -4.62
CA VAL A 289 -11.28 -7.23 -5.75
C VAL A 289 -10.36 -6.06 -6.10
N SER A 290 -9.81 -5.35 -5.11
CA SER A 290 -8.93 -4.20 -5.36
C SER A 290 -7.55 -4.61 -5.92
N ALA A 291 -6.96 -5.68 -5.40
CA ALA A 291 -5.70 -6.23 -5.90
C ALA A 291 -5.86 -6.82 -7.31
N HIS A 292 -6.90 -7.64 -7.53
CA HIS A 292 -7.19 -8.25 -8.82
C HIS A 292 -7.52 -7.18 -9.88
N THR A 293 -8.33 -6.17 -9.55
CA THR A 293 -8.64 -5.09 -10.51
C THR A 293 -7.40 -4.29 -10.89
N THR A 294 -6.50 -4.01 -9.94
CA THR A 294 -5.22 -3.33 -10.22
C THR A 294 -4.36 -4.17 -11.18
N HIS A 295 -4.24 -5.48 -10.92
CA HIS A 295 -3.52 -6.40 -11.81
C HIS A 295 -4.15 -6.51 -13.19
N LEU A 296 -5.47 -6.68 -13.27
CA LEU A 296 -6.23 -6.84 -14.52
C LEU A 296 -6.07 -5.62 -15.43
N VAL A 297 -6.26 -4.40 -14.90
CA VAL A 297 -6.11 -3.15 -15.67
C VAL A 297 -4.64 -2.90 -16.06
N GLY A 298 -3.70 -3.23 -15.17
CA GLY A 298 -2.26 -3.19 -15.45
C GLY A 298 -1.78 -4.24 -16.45
N SER A 299 -2.48 -5.38 -16.57
CA SER A 299 -2.17 -6.44 -17.54
C SER A 299 -2.42 -6.00 -19.00
N ALA A 300 -3.33 -5.04 -19.18
CA ALA A 300 -3.55 -4.33 -20.45
C ALA A 300 -2.52 -3.23 -20.73
N LEU A 301 -1.48 -3.11 -19.89
CA LEU A 301 -0.45 -2.07 -19.92
C LEU A 301 -0.98 -0.65 -19.66
N SER A 302 -2.00 -0.54 -18.82
CA SER A 302 -2.28 0.73 -18.13
C SER A 302 -1.18 1.02 -17.11
N ASP A 303 -0.86 2.29 -16.89
CA ASP A 303 0.10 2.72 -15.86
C ASP A 303 -0.44 2.49 -14.42
N ALA A 304 0.40 2.78 -13.44
CA ALA A 304 0.08 2.57 -12.02
C ALA A 304 -1.10 3.42 -11.53
N PHE A 305 -1.29 4.63 -12.04
CA PHE A 305 -2.35 5.54 -11.62
C PHE A 305 -3.72 5.03 -12.08
N LEU A 306 -3.86 4.71 -13.37
CA LEU A 306 -5.11 4.16 -13.90
C LEU A 306 -5.45 2.80 -13.30
N SER A 307 -4.44 1.92 -13.18
CA SER A 307 -4.60 0.59 -12.58
C SER A 307 -5.07 0.68 -11.13
N TYR A 308 -4.45 1.55 -10.33
CA TYR A 308 -4.80 1.69 -8.93
C TYR A 308 -6.11 2.44 -8.69
N SER A 309 -6.46 3.41 -9.55
CA SER A 309 -7.78 4.06 -9.53
C SER A 309 -8.91 3.03 -9.69
N ALA A 310 -8.77 2.08 -10.62
CA ALA A 310 -9.72 0.99 -10.78
C ALA A 310 -9.74 0.06 -9.54
N GLY A 311 -8.58 -0.20 -8.93
CA GLY A 311 -8.48 -0.88 -7.63
C GLY A 311 -9.26 -0.18 -6.51
N LEU A 312 -9.21 1.15 -6.44
CA LEU A 312 -9.97 1.96 -5.48
C LEU A 312 -11.49 1.93 -5.74
N GLN A 313 -11.91 1.89 -7.01
CA GLN A 313 -13.33 1.69 -7.36
C GLN A 313 -13.83 0.31 -6.91
N GLY A 314 -13.03 -0.73 -7.08
CA GLY A 314 -13.31 -2.06 -6.52
C GLY A 314 -13.35 -2.07 -4.99
N LEU A 315 -12.48 -1.28 -4.33
CA LEU A 315 -12.46 -1.12 -2.87
C LEU A 315 -13.68 -0.35 -2.34
N ALA A 316 -14.28 0.56 -3.12
CA ALA A 316 -15.52 1.25 -2.76
C ALA A 316 -16.75 0.32 -2.70
N GLY A 317 -16.66 -0.90 -3.23
CA GLY A 317 -17.75 -1.87 -3.21
C GLY A 317 -18.14 -2.32 -1.78
N PRO A 318 -19.45 -2.37 -1.44
CA PRO A 318 -19.93 -2.81 -0.12
C PRO A 318 -19.38 -4.16 0.33
N LEU A 319 -19.25 -5.12 -0.59
CA LEU A 319 -18.74 -6.47 -0.31
C LEU A 319 -17.20 -6.55 -0.18
N HIS A 320 -16.49 -5.41 -0.17
CA HIS A 320 -15.03 -5.37 -0.06
C HIS A 320 -14.53 -4.37 1.00
N GLY A 321 -14.67 -3.05 0.77
CA GLY A 321 -14.01 -2.04 1.62
C GLY A 321 -14.85 -1.41 2.73
N LEU A 322 -16.13 -1.77 2.89
CA LEU A 322 -17.02 -1.14 3.87
C LEU A 322 -17.16 -1.93 5.20
N ALA A 323 -16.52 -3.09 5.33
CA ALA A 323 -16.67 -3.97 6.51
C ALA A 323 -16.33 -3.25 7.83
N ALA A 324 -15.21 -2.53 7.92
CA ALA A 324 -14.80 -1.84 9.16
C ALA A 324 -15.79 -0.74 9.62
N GLN A 325 -16.48 -0.06 8.69
CA GLN A 325 -17.49 0.93 9.05
C GLN A 325 -18.82 0.28 9.47
N GLU A 326 -19.19 -0.86 8.86
CA GLU A 326 -20.36 -1.64 9.26
C GLU A 326 -20.18 -2.26 10.65
N VAL A 327 -19.00 -2.81 10.95
CA VAL A 327 -18.63 -3.30 12.28
C VAL A 327 -18.82 -2.23 13.34
N LEU A 328 -18.20 -1.06 13.18
CA LEU A 328 -18.26 -0.03 14.22
C LEU A 328 -19.69 0.48 14.44
N ARG A 329 -20.47 0.71 13.37
CA ARG A 329 -21.87 1.09 13.48
C ARG A 329 -22.70 0.03 14.19
N TRP A 330 -22.49 -1.25 13.88
CA TRP A 330 -23.19 -2.37 14.52
C TRP A 330 -22.82 -2.51 16.01
N ILE A 331 -21.54 -2.33 16.37
CA ILE A 331 -21.08 -2.34 17.76
C ILE A 331 -21.66 -1.15 18.56
N ILE A 332 -21.76 0.05 17.96
CA ILE A 332 -22.40 1.21 18.61
C ILE A 332 -23.90 0.94 18.84
N GLN A 333 -24.62 0.46 17.82
CA GLN A 333 -26.04 0.06 17.94
C GLN A 333 -26.26 -1.06 18.96
N MET A 334 -25.31 -1.99 19.08
CA MET A 334 -25.31 -3.02 20.10
C MET A 334 -25.13 -2.42 21.49
N LYS A 335 -24.17 -1.50 21.67
CA LYS A 335 -23.94 -0.79 22.93
C LYS A 335 -25.15 0.02 23.39
N GLU A 336 -25.89 0.62 22.47
CA GLU A 336 -27.13 1.36 22.76
C GLU A 336 -28.31 0.45 23.13
N ALA A 337 -28.32 -0.80 22.65
CA ALA A 337 -29.42 -1.73 22.82
C ALA A 337 -29.28 -2.67 24.04
N ILE A 338 -28.07 -2.84 24.58
CA ILE A 338 -27.79 -3.65 25.77
C ILE A 338 -27.55 -2.77 27.02
N PRO A 339 -27.69 -3.30 28.25
CA PRO A 339 -27.41 -2.53 29.45
C PRO A 339 -25.94 -2.06 29.54
N ASP A 340 -25.67 -0.89 30.13
CA ASP A 340 -24.29 -0.40 30.35
C ASP A 340 -23.40 -1.38 31.13
N LYS A 341 -24.01 -2.16 32.02
CA LYS A 341 -23.39 -3.30 32.72
C LYS A 341 -23.88 -4.62 32.12
N TYR A 342 -23.63 -4.80 30.83
CA TYR A 342 -24.00 -6.02 30.11
C TYR A 342 -23.30 -7.26 30.67
N THR A 343 -23.94 -8.40 30.45
CA THR A 343 -23.40 -9.74 30.67
C THR A 343 -23.15 -10.43 29.34
N ASP A 344 -22.41 -11.54 29.35
CA ASP A 344 -22.20 -12.39 28.18
C ASP A 344 -23.54 -12.87 27.56
N LYS A 345 -24.59 -12.99 28.38
CA LYS A 345 -25.94 -13.34 27.92
C LYS A 345 -26.54 -12.23 27.07
N ASP A 346 -26.40 -10.96 27.45
CA ASP A 346 -26.95 -9.84 26.69
C ASP A 346 -26.27 -9.72 25.31
N VAL A 347 -24.95 -9.97 25.27
CA VAL A 347 -24.18 -10.08 24.03
C VAL A 347 -24.67 -11.25 23.18
N LYS A 348 -24.82 -12.45 23.76
CA LYS A 348 -25.32 -13.64 23.06
C LYS A 348 -26.73 -13.45 22.52
N ASP A 349 -27.62 -12.80 23.27
CA ASP A 349 -28.99 -12.53 22.85
C ASP A 349 -29.06 -11.52 21.69
N TYR A 350 -28.21 -10.48 21.70
CA TYR A 350 -28.10 -9.52 20.58
C TYR A 350 -27.52 -10.13 19.31
N LEU A 351 -26.52 -11.01 19.44
CA LEU A 351 -26.00 -11.82 18.34
C LEU A 351 -27.11 -12.72 17.74
N TRP A 352 -27.87 -13.40 18.59
CA TRP A 352 -29.00 -14.21 18.14
C TRP A 352 -30.13 -13.40 17.51
N SER A 353 -30.44 -12.20 18.00
CA SER A 353 -31.46 -11.33 17.39
C SER A 353 -31.02 -10.86 15.99
N THR A 354 -29.73 -10.53 15.83
CA THR A 354 -29.12 -10.21 14.53
C THR A 354 -29.26 -11.37 13.55
N LEU A 355 -28.85 -12.59 13.93
CA LEU A 355 -28.93 -13.77 13.07
C LEU A 355 -30.39 -14.19 12.76
N LYS A 356 -31.30 -14.11 13.73
CA LYS A 356 -32.74 -14.39 13.55
C LYS A 356 -33.42 -13.37 12.63
N SER A 357 -32.92 -12.14 12.56
CA SER A 357 -33.38 -11.12 11.60
C SER A 357 -32.90 -11.36 10.15
N GLY A 358 -32.16 -12.44 9.89
CA GLY A 358 -31.59 -12.75 8.57
C GLY A 358 -30.32 -11.95 8.23
N ARG A 359 -29.83 -11.11 9.15
CA ARG A 359 -28.58 -10.35 9.01
C ARG A 359 -27.37 -11.19 9.39
N VAL A 360 -26.19 -10.77 8.92
CA VAL A 360 -24.88 -11.30 9.34
C VAL A 360 -24.35 -10.52 10.54
N VAL A 361 -23.37 -11.09 11.26
CA VAL A 361 -22.58 -10.37 12.26
C VAL A 361 -21.37 -9.75 11.51
N PRO A 362 -21.28 -8.41 11.37
CA PRO A 362 -20.22 -7.79 10.57
C PRO A 362 -18.82 -8.10 11.12
N GLY A 363 -17.83 -8.28 10.23
CA GLY A 363 -16.45 -8.64 10.60
C GLY A 363 -16.21 -10.11 10.94
N TYR A 364 -17.25 -10.94 11.06
CA TYR A 364 -17.09 -12.37 11.37
C TYR A 364 -17.28 -13.25 10.14
N GLY A 365 -16.37 -14.23 10.02
CA GLY A 365 -16.31 -15.18 8.94
C GLY A 365 -15.45 -14.73 7.77
N HIS A 366 -14.82 -15.72 7.13
CA HIS A 366 -13.90 -15.53 6.01
C HIS A 366 -13.95 -16.76 5.11
N ALA A 367 -13.90 -16.57 3.80
CA ALA A 367 -13.96 -17.69 2.84
C ALA A 367 -12.79 -18.71 2.99
N VAL A 368 -11.61 -18.26 3.44
CA VAL A 368 -10.34 -19.02 3.39
C VAL A 368 -9.82 -19.37 4.77
N LEU A 369 -9.72 -18.40 5.70
CA LEU A 369 -9.28 -18.66 7.07
C LEU A 369 -10.15 -19.70 7.79
N ARG A 370 -9.56 -20.40 8.75
CA ARG A 370 -10.18 -21.40 9.65
C ARG A 370 -9.83 -21.18 11.13
N LYS A 371 -9.06 -20.13 11.43
CA LYS A 371 -8.71 -19.61 12.76
C LYS A 371 -8.96 -18.09 12.79
N PRO A 372 -8.83 -17.39 13.95
CA PRO A 372 -8.76 -15.94 13.99
C PRO A 372 -7.73 -15.37 13.01
N ASP A 373 -8.04 -14.20 12.46
CA ASP A 373 -7.13 -13.46 11.58
C ASP A 373 -5.96 -12.88 12.40
N PRO A 374 -4.68 -13.18 12.08
CA PRO A 374 -3.55 -12.63 12.82
C PRO A 374 -3.45 -11.09 12.74
N ARG A 375 -4.11 -10.45 11.77
CA ARG A 375 -4.28 -8.98 11.73
C ARG A 375 -5.26 -8.48 12.79
N PHE A 376 -6.32 -9.24 13.06
CA PHE A 376 -7.24 -8.96 14.17
C PHE A 376 -6.50 -9.10 15.49
N GLU A 377 -5.73 -10.19 15.69
CA GLU A 377 -4.91 -10.38 16.89
C GLU A 377 -3.96 -9.20 17.13
N ALA A 378 -3.19 -8.77 16.11
CA ALA A 378 -2.24 -7.68 16.24
C ALA A 378 -2.90 -6.34 16.66
N LEU A 379 -4.12 -6.06 16.19
CA LEU A 379 -4.88 -4.87 16.60
C LEU A 379 -5.48 -5.02 18.01
N MET A 380 -5.85 -6.23 18.43
CA MET A 380 -6.28 -6.50 19.81
C MET A 380 -5.12 -6.41 20.80
N ASP A 381 -3.93 -6.88 20.43
CA ASP A 381 -2.70 -6.77 21.22
C ASP A 381 -2.28 -5.29 21.36
N PHE A 382 -2.34 -4.51 20.27
CA PHE A 382 -2.10 -3.06 20.28
C PHE A 382 -2.99 -2.33 21.30
N ALA A 383 -4.27 -2.72 21.37
CA ALA A 383 -5.26 -2.16 22.27
C ALA A 383 -5.07 -2.61 23.72
N ALA A 384 -4.78 -3.90 23.94
CA ALA A 384 -4.55 -4.48 25.26
C ALA A 384 -3.28 -3.91 25.94
N ALA A 385 -2.27 -3.54 25.15
CA ALA A 385 -1.05 -2.89 25.65
C ALA A 385 -1.24 -1.43 26.10
N ARG A 386 -2.42 -0.83 25.83
CA ARG A 386 -2.70 0.60 26.01
C ARG A 386 -3.88 0.80 26.98
N PRO A 387 -3.63 1.13 28.27
CA PRO A 387 -4.68 1.18 29.30
C PRO A 387 -5.86 2.11 28.98
N GLU A 388 -5.65 3.15 28.19
CA GLU A 388 -6.69 4.06 27.70
C GLU A 388 -7.66 3.37 26.73
N ILE A 389 -7.15 2.55 25.82
CA ILE A 389 -7.95 1.76 24.86
C ILE A 389 -8.55 0.54 25.55
N ALA A 390 -7.74 -0.21 26.32
CA ALA A 390 -8.19 -1.39 27.05
C ALA A 390 -9.35 -1.09 28.01
N ASN A 391 -9.49 0.17 28.46
CA ASN A 391 -10.60 0.61 29.28
C ASN A 391 -11.81 1.17 28.53
N ASP A 392 -11.70 1.46 27.24
CA ASP A 392 -12.77 2.00 26.40
C ASP A 392 -14.00 1.06 26.38
N PRO A 393 -15.22 1.56 26.68
CA PRO A 393 -16.43 0.73 26.71
C PRO A 393 -16.80 0.08 25.37
N ILE A 394 -16.45 0.71 24.24
CA ILE A 394 -16.70 0.17 22.90
C ILE A 394 -15.66 -0.93 22.60
N PHE A 395 -14.39 -0.73 22.97
CA PHE A 395 -13.37 -1.77 22.84
C PHE A 395 -13.67 -3.00 23.70
N LYS A 396 -14.10 -2.80 24.95
CA LYS A 396 -14.57 -3.88 25.84
C LYS A 396 -15.73 -4.69 25.22
N LEU A 397 -16.65 -4.02 24.51
CA LEU A 397 -17.73 -4.69 23.80
C LEU A 397 -17.22 -5.47 22.57
N VAL A 398 -16.29 -4.91 21.79
CA VAL A 398 -15.62 -5.64 20.68
C VAL A 398 -14.93 -6.90 21.19
N LYS A 399 -14.20 -6.81 22.32
CA LYS A 399 -13.54 -7.97 22.94
C LYS A 399 -14.56 -9.02 23.41
N ALA A 400 -15.60 -8.62 24.14
CA ALA A 400 -16.65 -9.54 24.58
C ALA A 400 -17.33 -10.22 23.38
N ASN A 401 -17.58 -9.47 22.31
CA ASN A 401 -18.13 -9.99 21.06
C ASN A 401 -17.17 -10.98 20.37
N SER A 402 -15.85 -10.75 20.37
CA SER A 402 -14.89 -11.72 19.83
C SER A 402 -14.78 -13.02 20.63
N ASP A 403 -14.99 -12.94 21.95
CA ASP A 403 -14.99 -14.12 22.82
C ASP A 403 -16.29 -14.94 22.66
N ILE A 404 -17.44 -14.30 22.39
CA ILE A 404 -18.77 -14.93 22.37
C ILE A 404 -19.24 -15.32 20.96
N ALA A 405 -19.10 -14.43 19.97
CA ALA A 405 -19.69 -14.61 18.64
C ALA A 405 -19.26 -15.89 17.91
N PRO A 406 -18.01 -16.39 18.01
CA PRO A 406 -17.64 -17.64 17.34
C PRO A 406 -18.45 -18.85 17.79
N SER A 407 -18.83 -18.91 19.08
CA SER A 407 -19.70 -19.98 19.61
C SER A 407 -21.12 -19.89 19.02
N VAL A 408 -21.70 -18.68 18.99
CA VAL A 408 -23.06 -18.42 18.49
C VAL A 408 -23.15 -18.69 16.98
N LEU A 409 -22.14 -18.28 16.21
CA LEU A 409 -22.06 -18.51 14.77
C LEU A 409 -21.90 -20.00 14.43
N THR A 410 -21.19 -20.76 15.28
CA THR A 410 -21.09 -22.22 15.16
C THR A 410 -22.43 -22.89 15.50
N GLU A 411 -23.09 -22.47 16.58
CA GLU A 411 -24.42 -22.96 17.01
C GLU A 411 -25.51 -22.68 15.94
N HIS A 412 -25.41 -21.57 15.21
CA HIS A 412 -26.29 -21.22 14.09
C HIS A 412 -26.01 -22.03 12.79
N GLY A 413 -24.84 -22.64 12.64
CA GLY A 413 -24.54 -23.62 11.59
C GLY A 413 -24.45 -23.12 10.13
N LYS A 414 -24.70 -21.83 9.83
CA LYS A 414 -24.66 -21.31 8.45
C LYS A 414 -23.27 -20.88 7.96
N THR A 415 -22.34 -20.55 8.86
CA THR A 415 -20.98 -20.15 8.44
C THR A 415 -20.00 -21.31 8.41
N LYS A 416 -19.05 -21.28 7.47
CA LYS A 416 -17.92 -22.23 7.41
C LYS A 416 -16.71 -21.80 8.25
N ASN A 417 -16.68 -20.54 8.68
CA ASN A 417 -15.68 -19.99 9.59
C ASN A 417 -16.41 -19.01 10.54
N PRO A 418 -16.37 -19.21 11.86
CA PRO A 418 -17.04 -18.34 12.83
C PRO A 418 -16.13 -17.26 13.44
N PHE A 419 -14.86 -17.18 13.05
CA PHE A 419 -13.86 -16.29 13.66
C PHE A 419 -13.86 -14.85 13.10
N PRO A 420 -13.42 -13.86 13.89
CA PRO A 420 -13.28 -12.47 13.44
C PRO A 420 -12.15 -12.29 12.42
N ASN A 421 -12.31 -11.27 11.58
CA ASN A 421 -11.27 -10.74 10.69
C ASN A 421 -10.81 -9.34 11.15
N VAL A 422 -9.80 -8.76 10.48
CA VAL A 422 -9.24 -7.44 10.85
C VAL A 422 -10.27 -6.30 10.96
N ASP A 423 -11.36 -6.35 10.20
CA ASP A 423 -12.39 -5.31 10.21
C ASP A 423 -13.17 -5.30 11.54
N SER A 424 -13.16 -6.41 12.30
CA SER A 424 -13.77 -6.50 13.64
C SER A 424 -13.15 -5.57 14.67
N SER A 425 -11.88 -5.16 14.52
CA SER A 425 -11.14 -4.37 15.53
C SER A 425 -10.61 -3.02 15.03
N SER A 426 -10.40 -2.83 13.72
CA SER A 426 -9.82 -1.58 13.21
C SER A 426 -10.68 -0.33 13.48
N GLY A 427 -12.00 -0.43 13.29
CA GLY A 427 -12.93 0.70 13.44
C GLY A 427 -12.96 1.28 14.87
N VAL A 428 -12.95 0.44 15.90
CA VAL A 428 -13.00 0.92 17.30
C VAL A 428 -11.71 1.66 17.71
N LEU A 429 -10.56 1.29 17.17
CA LEU A 429 -9.29 1.95 17.45
C LEU A 429 -9.23 3.35 16.84
N PHE A 430 -9.72 3.51 15.60
CA PHE A 430 -9.91 4.83 15.00
C PHE A 430 -10.90 5.68 15.80
N HIS A 431 -12.04 5.11 16.18
CA HIS A 431 -13.05 5.81 16.97
C HIS A 431 -12.49 6.31 18.32
N HIS A 432 -11.73 5.48 19.03
CA HIS A 432 -11.11 5.82 20.31
C HIS A 432 -10.22 7.08 20.21
N TYR A 433 -9.37 7.15 19.18
CA TYR A 433 -8.52 8.32 18.93
C TYR A 433 -9.25 9.52 18.29
N GLY A 434 -10.59 9.57 18.34
CA GLY A 434 -11.38 10.68 17.79
C GLY A 434 -11.27 10.79 16.27
N PHE A 435 -11.31 9.65 15.58
CA PHE A 435 -11.44 9.52 14.13
C PHE A 435 -12.74 8.75 13.86
N THR A 436 -13.86 9.48 13.83
CA THR A 436 -15.22 8.92 13.98
C THR A 436 -16.04 8.94 12.68
N GLU A 437 -15.50 9.57 11.64
CA GLU A 437 -16.10 9.76 10.32
C GLU A 437 -16.05 8.46 9.49
N THR A 438 -16.84 7.46 9.92
CA THR A 438 -16.79 6.06 9.45
C THR A 438 -16.78 5.87 7.93
N LEU A 439 -17.42 6.75 7.15
CA LEU A 439 -17.39 6.70 5.67
C LEU A 439 -15.98 6.86 5.09
N TYR A 440 -15.07 7.50 5.81
CA TYR A 440 -13.69 7.73 5.41
C TYR A 440 -12.75 6.54 5.73
N TYR A 441 -13.15 5.56 6.55
CA TYR A 441 -12.27 4.43 6.89
C TYR A 441 -11.84 3.62 5.67
N THR A 442 -12.67 3.57 4.62
CA THR A 442 -12.28 2.92 3.36
C THR A 442 -11.19 3.71 2.61
N ALA A 443 -11.04 5.02 2.85
CA ALA A 443 -9.96 5.82 2.29
C ALA A 443 -8.62 5.58 3.01
N THR A 444 -8.59 5.38 4.34
CA THR A 444 -7.36 4.91 5.01
C THR A 444 -6.98 3.50 4.56
N PHE A 445 -7.96 2.63 4.32
CA PHE A 445 -7.72 1.33 3.66
C PHE A 445 -7.16 1.52 2.24
N GLY A 446 -7.69 2.47 1.45
CA GLY A 446 -7.17 2.82 0.13
C GLY A 446 -5.74 3.37 0.14
N VAL A 447 -5.32 4.08 1.19
CA VAL A 447 -3.91 4.46 1.36
C VAL A 447 -3.05 3.21 1.61
N SER A 448 -3.43 2.39 2.60
CA SER A 448 -2.71 1.15 2.92
C SER A 448 -2.58 0.20 1.72
N ARG A 449 -3.70 -0.08 1.04
CA ARG A 449 -3.79 -1.02 -0.07
C ARG A 449 -3.07 -0.52 -1.33
N GLY A 450 -2.37 0.62 -1.29
CA GLY A 450 -1.39 0.98 -2.30
C GLY A 450 -0.16 0.07 -2.27
N LEU A 451 0.23 -0.42 -1.08
CA LEU A 451 1.51 -1.09 -0.85
C LEU A 451 1.65 -2.39 -1.69
N GLY A 452 0.79 -3.38 -1.48
CA GLY A 452 0.85 -4.69 -2.15
C GLY A 452 0.59 -4.65 -3.65
N PRO A 453 -0.57 -4.15 -4.10
CA PRO A 453 -0.91 -4.06 -5.53
C PRO A 453 0.09 -3.28 -6.38
N LEU A 454 0.70 -2.20 -5.87
CA LEU A 454 1.74 -1.48 -6.62
C LEU A 454 3.07 -2.24 -6.65
N ALA A 455 3.44 -2.93 -5.57
CA ALA A 455 4.61 -3.82 -5.56
C ALA A 455 4.44 -4.98 -6.54
N GLN A 456 3.26 -5.61 -6.59
CA GLN A 456 2.97 -6.64 -7.58
C GLN A 456 2.94 -6.09 -9.01
N LEU A 457 2.36 -4.91 -9.24
CA LEU A 457 2.30 -4.31 -10.58
C LEU A 457 3.69 -4.07 -11.17
N ILE A 458 4.68 -3.70 -10.35
CA ILE A 458 6.09 -3.61 -10.74
C ILE A 458 6.62 -4.99 -11.14
N TRP A 459 6.36 -6.03 -10.34
CA TRP A 459 6.74 -7.41 -10.66
C TRP A 459 6.09 -7.93 -11.94
N ASP A 460 4.82 -7.63 -12.19
CA ASP A 460 4.10 -8.04 -13.40
C ASP A 460 4.79 -7.52 -14.68
N ARG A 461 5.28 -6.28 -14.63
CA ARG A 461 6.06 -5.68 -15.72
C ARG A 461 7.49 -6.24 -15.78
N ALA A 462 8.15 -6.40 -14.64
CA ALA A 462 9.51 -6.96 -14.57
C ALA A 462 9.58 -8.41 -15.10
N LEU A 463 8.55 -9.21 -14.82
CA LEU A 463 8.37 -10.58 -15.29
C LEU A 463 7.76 -10.66 -16.70
N GLY A 464 7.26 -9.54 -17.22
CA GLY A 464 6.67 -9.43 -18.55
C GLY A 464 5.39 -10.27 -18.71
N LEU A 465 4.60 -10.39 -17.63
CA LEU A 465 3.36 -11.16 -17.59
C LEU A 465 2.38 -10.68 -18.68
N PRO A 466 1.58 -11.59 -19.27
CA PRO A 466 0.67 -11.26 -20.36
C PRO A 466 -0.56 -10.50 -19.86
N ILE A 467 -1.39 -10.05 -20.81
CA ILE A 467 -2.76 -9.59 -20.52
C ILE A 467 -3.59 -10.72 -19.90
N GLU A 468 -4.34 -10.41 -18.84
CA GLU A 468 -5.31 -11.33 -18.27
C GLU A 468 -6.56 -11.36 -19.17
N ARG A 469 -6.89 -12.55 -19.68
CA ARG A 469 -7.99 -12.71 -20.66
C ARG A 469 -8.68 -14.07 -20.49
N PRO A 470 -9.47 -14.27 -19.42
CA PRO A 470 -10.21 -15.52 -19.21
C PRO A 470 -11.25 -15.76 -20.30
N LYS A 471 -11.61 -17.03 -20.51
CA LYS A 471 -12.68 -17.42 -21.43
C LYS A 471 -14.01 -17.52 -20.67
N SER A 472 -15.01 -16.77 -21.11
CA SER A 472 -16.38 -16.89 -20.62
C SER A 472 -17.16 -18.00 -21.34
N ILE A 473 -18.22 -18.49 -20.68
CA ILE A 473 -19.19 -19.46 -21.18
C ILE A 473 -20.59 -19.05 -20.67
N ASN A 474 -21.65 -19.33 -21.43
CA ASN A 474 -23.03 -19.09 -21.02
C ASN A 474 -23.66 -20.37 -20.41
N LEU A 475 -24.85 -20.25 -19.80
CA LEU A 475 -25.49 -21.37 -19.12
C LEU A 475 -25.77 -22.57 -20.05
N GLN A 476 -26.22 -22.33 -21.28
CA GLN A 476 -26.42 -23.39 -22.26
C GLN A 476 -25.10 -24.08 -22.63
N GLY A 477 -24.04 -23.31 -22.91
CA GLY A 477 -22.73 -23.87 -23.21
C GLY A 477 -22.13 -24.68 -22.05
N ILE A 478 -22.48 -24.37 -20.80
CA ILE A 478 -22.14 -25.23 -19.65
C ILE A 478 -22.84 -26.58 -19.78
N LEU A 479 -24.16 -26.60 -20.00
CA LEU A 479 -24.94 -27.83 -20.18
C LEU A 479 -24.40 -28.66 -21.36
N ASP A 480 -24.20 -28.02 -22.52
CA ASP A 480 -23.66 -28.65 -23.73
C ASP A 480 -22.27 -29.26 -23.46
N GLN A 481 -21.41 -28.56 -22.72
CA GLN A 481 -20.04 -29.00 -22.41
C GLN A 481 -19.99 -30.14 -21.37
N VAL A 482 -20.94 -30.22 -20.44
CA VAL A 482 -21.02 -31.31 -19.45
C VAL A 482 -21.93 -32.47 -19.87
N GLY A 483 -22.70 -32.30 -20.95
CA GLY A 483 -23.65 -33.29 -21.47
C GLY A 483 -24.88 -33.50 -20.59
N ALA A 484 -25.48 -32.40 -20.10
CA ALA A 484 -26.62 -32.39 -19.18
C ALA A 484 -27.90 -31.80 -19.79
#